data_AF-A0A3B3SXX1-F1
#
_entry.id   AF-A0A3B3SXX1-F1
#
_cell.length_a   1.000
_cell.length_b   1.000
_cell.length_c   1.000
_cell.angle_alpha   90.00
_cell.angle_beta   90.00
_cell.angle_gamma   90.00
#
_symmetry.space_group_name_H-M   'P 1'
#
loop_
_entity.id
_entity.type
_entity.pdbx_description
1 polymer ?
#
loop_
_entity_poly.entity_id
_entity_poly.type
_entity_poly.pdbx_seq_one_letter_code
_entity_poly.pdbx_strand_id
1 'polypeptide(L)'
;PSLSPCPPLISSTVTQGAPKGEKHTSGTDSDYDNTQTYDLAGRSSEDEVRAELEDGAFGEAGEPDPTLPCTEDVILKTEQVTKNIQELLRAAQEFKHDSFVPCSEKIHCAVTEMASLFPKRPALDAVRCSLRLLAASAARLQGECRKAAPAESSAAPTGPPVDYQLLTQQVIQCAYDIAKAAKQLVTITTREKKQ
;
A
#
# COMPACT_ATOMS: atom_id res chain seq x y z
N PRO A 1 41.17 28.77 26.35
CA PRO A 1 40.30 27.60 26.07
C PRO A 1 40.09 27.46 24.54
N SER A 2 40.95 26.75 23.80
CA SER A 2 40.97 25.26 23.68
C SER A 2 39.70 24.79 22.94
N LEU A 3 39.69 24.26 21.70
CA LEU A 3 40.60 23.28 21.09
C LEU A 3 40.66 23.34 19.55
N SER A 4 41.84 22.95 19.10
CA SER A 4 42.34 22.62 17.77
C SER A 4 41.62 21.45 17.08
N PRO A 5 41.82 21.26 15.76
CA PRO A 5 41.46 20.03 15.03
C PRO A 5 42.60 18.99 15.10
N CYS A 6 42.25 17.71 15.17
CA CYS A 6 43.17 16.58 14.96
C CYS A 6 42.82 15.82 13.67
N PRO A 7 43.78 15.61 12.76
CA PRO A 7 43.98 14.37 12.00
C PRO A 7 45.17 13.58 12.62
N PRO A 8 45.75 12.50 12.03
CA PRO A 8 45.29 11.48 11.08
C PRO A 8 45.56 10.02 11.56
N LEU A 9 45.28 9.08 10.66
CA LEU A 9 45.79 7.71 10.51
C LEU A 9 47.23 7.43 11.01
N ILE A 10 47.41 6.25 11.63
CA ILE A 10 48.55 5.32 11.48
C ILE A 10 48.10 3.97 12.09
N SER A 11 47.92 2.90 11.31
CA SER A 11 48.96 2.02 10.76
C SER A 11 49.73 1.26 11.85
N SER A 12 49.45 -0.03 11.97
CA SER A 12 50.35 -1.03 12.58
C SER A 12 50.69 -2.01 11.48
N THR A 13 51.82 -1.75 10.82
CA THR A 13 53.12 -2.43 10.99
C THR A 13 53.23 -3.77 10.28
N VAL A 14 54.13 -3.72 9.31
CA VAL A 14 54.60 -4.73 8.37
C VAL A 14 55.23 -5.93 9.08
N THR A 15 55.14 -7.10 8.46
CA THR A 15 56.28 -8.04 8.46
C THR A 15 56.31 -8.78 7.13
N GLN A 16 57.48 -8.75 6.50
CA GLN A 16 57.78 -9.18 5.14
C GLN A 16 57.81 -10.70 4.99
N GLY A 17 57.48 -11.18 3.79
CA GLY A 17 57.84 -12.52 3.33
C GLY A 17 57.19 -12.83 1.97
N ALA A 18 57.93 -12.65 0.88
CA ALA A 18 57.66 -13.34 -0.38
C ALA A 18 58.71 -14.46 -0.54
N PRO A 19 58.35 -15.66 -1.01
CA PRO A 19 58.49 -15.92 -2.45
C PRO A 19 57.44 -16.89 -3.07
N LYS A 20 57.43 -16.90 -4.40
CA LYS A 20 56.82 -17.83 -5.39
C LYS A 20 56.31 -19.20 -4.91
N GLY A 21 55.20 -19.66 -5.48
CA GLY A 21 54.88 -21.08 -5.54
C GLY A 21 53.47 -21.41 -6.05
N GLU A 22 53.40 -22.28 -7.05
CA GLU A 22 52.24 -22.87 -7.72
C GLU A 22 51.26 -23.68 -6.82
N LYS A 23 50.03 -23.84 -7.36
CA LYS A 23 49.11 -25.00 -7.27
C LYS A 23 48.21 -25.21 -6.04
N HIS A 24 46.91 -25.08 -6.36
CA HIS A 24 45.84 -26.10 -6.27
C HIS A 24 44.93 -26.22 -5.03
N THR A 25 43.65 -26.45 -5.38
CA THR A 25 42.55 -27.10 -4.64
C THR A 25 41.91 -26.26 -3.52
N SER A 26 40.61 -26.27 -3.29
CA SER A 26 39.46 -26.94 -3.91
C SER A 26 38.24 -26.26 -3.29
N GLY A 27 37.41 -25.59 -4.10
CA GLY A 27 36.11 -25.08 -3.68
C GLY A 27 35.04 -25.94 -4.32
N THR A 28 34.31 -26.64 -3.46
CA THR A 28 33.33 -27.69 -3.71
C THR A 28 32.28 -27.38 -4.79
N ASP A 29 32.23 -28.33 -5.72
CA ASP A 29 31.15 -28.76 -6.60
C ASP A 29 29.76 -28.82 -5.93
N SER A 30 28.75 -28.26 -6.62
CA SER A 30 27.35 -28.70 -6.56
C SER A 30 26.56 -27.98 -7.67
N ASP A 31 26.77 -28.43 -8.90
CA ASP A 31 25.84 -28.20 -10.00
C ASP A 31 24.66 -29.17 -9.85
N TYR A 32 23.49 -28.66 -9.46
CA TYR A 32 22.27 -29.47 -9.48
C TYR A 32 21.82 -29.66 -10.94
N ASP A 33 22.24 -30.78 -11.53
CA ASP A 33 21.64 -31.39 -12.70
C ASP A 33 20.25 -31.94 -12.32
N ASN A 34 19.21 -31.48 -13.01
CA ASN A 34 17.97 -32.25 -13.09
C ASN A 34 17.57 -32.37 -14.56
N THR A 35 18.19 -33.33 -15.21
CA THR A 35 17.79 -33.91 -16.48
C THR A 35 16.45 -34.63 -16.31
N GLN A 36 15.35 -33.98 -16.71
CA GLN A 36 14.19 -34.72 -17.22
C GLN A 36 14.13 -34.58 -18.73
N THR A 37 14.65 -35.64 -19.37
CA THR A 37 14.32 -36.08 -20.72
C THR A 37 12.82 -35.92 -20.97
N TYR A 38 12.46 -35.09 -21.94
CA TYR A 38 11.27 -35.34 -22.75
C TYR A 38 11.72 -35.34 -24.21
N ASP A 39 11.69 -36.54 -24.78
CA ASP A 39 11.94 -36.80 -26.20
C ASP A 39 10.98 -35.97 -27.06
N LEU A 40 11.53 -34.97 -27.76
CA LEU A 40 10.92 -34.35 -28.93
C LEU A 40 11.27 -35.20 -30.15
N ALA A 41 10.59 -36.35 -30.29
CA ALA A 41 10.58 -37.14 -31.51
C ALA A 41 9.12 -37.52 -31.82
N GLY A 42 8.63 -37.01 -32.94
CA GLY A 42 7.21 -36.83 -33.19
C GLY A 42 6.40 -38.10 -33.43
N ARG A 43 5.08 -37.93 -33.34
CA ARG A 43 4.13 -38.70 -34.14
C ARG A 43 2.77 -38.02 -34.24
N SER A 44 2.19 -38.19 -35.40
CA SER A 44 0.88 -37.75 -35.88
C SER A 44 -0.28 -38.34 -35.07
N SER A 45 -1.35 -37.54 -35.00
CA SER A 45 -2.76 -37.93 -34.90
C SER A 45 -3.30 -38.46 -33.56
N GLU A 46 -4.60 -38.16 -33.39
CA GLU A 46 -5.61 -38.81 -32.53
C GLU A 46 -5.86 -38.17 -31.15
N ASP A 47 -7.06 -37.58 -31.05
CA ASP A 47 -7.93 -37.27 -29.91
C ASP A 47 -7.40 -37.47 -28.47
N GLU A 48 -7.40 -36.39 -27.67
CA GLU A 48 -8.23 -36.32 -26.45
C GLU A 48 -8.25 -34.89 -25.89
N VAL A 49 -9.39 -34.22 -26.02
CA VAL A 49 -9.71 -33.00 -25.30
C VAL A 49 -10.12 -33.36 -23.88
N ARG A 50 -9.23 -33.14 -22.91
CA ARG A 50 -9.65 -33.01 -21.51
C ARG A 50 -8.96 -31.82 -20.88
N ALA A 51 -9.56 -30.67 -21.13
CA ALA A 51 -9.39 -29.50 -20.28
C ALA A 51 -10.00 -29.83 -18.91
N GLU A 52 -9.18 -30.18 -17.93
CA GLU A 52 -9.59 -30.13 -16.52
C GLU A 52 -9.39 -28.69 -16.02
N LEU A 53 -10.23 -27.81 -16.56
CA LEU A 53 -10.72 -26.65 -15.83
C LEU A 53 -11.95 -27.14 -15.05
N GLU A 54 -12.14 -26.58 -13.86
CA GLU A 54 -13.29 -26.80 -12.96
C GLU A 54 -13.18 -28.00 -12.00
N ASP A 55 -12.60 -27.73 -10.82
CA ASP A 55 -13.34 -27.99 -9.57
C ASP A 55 -12.81 -27.07 -8.47
N GLY A 56 -12.96 -25.76 -8.68
CA GLY A 56 -12.98 -24.81 -7.58
C GLY A 56 -14.39 -24.84 -7.01
N ALA A 57 -14.68 -25.84 -6.17
CA ALA A 57 -15.93 -25.96 -5.44
C ALA A 57 -16.17 -24.71 -4.58
N PHE A 58 -16.80 -23.69 -5.18
CA PHE A 58 -17.49 -22.61 -4.50
C PHE A 58 -18.80 -23.17 -3.95
N GLY A 59 -18.66 -24.15 -3.06
CA GLY A 59 -19.74 -24.85 -2.39
C GLY A 59 -19.67 -24.54 -0.91
N GLU A 60 -19.88 -23.28 -0.55
CA GLU A 60 -20.66 -22.94 0.63
C GLU A 60 -21.06 -21.48 0.51
N ALA A 61 -22.22 -21.28 -0.12
CA ALA A 61 -23.13 -20.21 0.29
C ALA A 61 -23.60 -20.55 1.72
N GLY A 62 -22.67 -20.50 2.68
CA GLY A 62 -23.02 -20.35 4.08
C GLY A 62 -23.82 -19.06 4.17
N GLU A 63 -25.04 -19.18 4.69
CA GLU A 63 -25.99 -18.08 4.77
C GLU A 63 -25.26 -16.82 5.26
N PRO A 64 -25.36 -15.68 4.55
CA PRO A 64 -24.70 -14.48 5.02
C PRO A 64 -25.29 -14.16 6.39
N ASP A 65 -24.49 -14.28 7.44
CA ASP A 65 -24.86 -13.78 8.75
C ASP A 65 -25.38 -12.35 8.55
N PRO A 66 -26.68 -12.10 8.80
CA PRO A 66 -27.33 -10.84 8.46
C PRO A 66 -26.81 -9.66 9.29
N THR A 67 -25.83 -9.89 10.18
CA THR A 67 -25.24 -8.87 11.05
C THR A 67 -23.94 -8.25 10.51
N LEU A 68 -23.29 -8.86 9.51
CA LEU A 68 -22.02 -8.39 8.96
C LEU A 68 -22.14 -7.98 7.48
N PRO A 69 -21.51 -6.86 7.05
CA PRO A 69 -21.50 -6.48 5.63
C PRO A 69 -20.95 -7.61 4.76
N CYS A 70 -21.44 -7.72 3.52
CA CYS A 70 -20.85 -8.62 2.54
C CYS A 70 -19.37 -8.27 2.38
N THR A 71 -18.48 -9.23 2.68
CA THR A 71 -17.02 -9.03 2.62
C THR A 71 -16.57 -8.51 1.27
N GLU A 72 -17.24 -8.95 0.19
CA GLU A 72 -17.00 -8.48 -1.17
C GLU A 72 -17.27 -6.98 -1.32
N ASP A 73 -18.38 -6.46 -0.78
CA ASP A 73 -18.70 -5.03 -0.84
C ASP A 73 -17.64 -4.20 -0.11
N VAL A 74 -17.13 -4.69 1.02
CA VAL A 74 -16.06 -4.01 1.77
C VAL A 74 -14.77 -3.97 0.96
N ILE A 75 -14.45 -5.04 0.24
CA ILE A 75 -13.29 -5.10 -0.67
C ILE A 75 -13.48 -4.10 -1.81
N LEU A 76 -14.60 -4.16 -2.54
CA LEU A 76 -14.89 -3.26 -3.66
C LEU A 76 -14.87 -1.78 -3.25
N LYS A 77 -15.46 -1.42 -2.10
CA LYS A 77 -15.38 -0.05 -1.58
C LYS A 77 -13.97 0.34 -1.16
N THR A 78 -13.17 -0.60 -0.64
CA THR A 78 -11.76 -0.35 -0.32
C THR A 78 -10.92 -0.10 -1.57
N GLU A 79 -11.16 -0.85 -2.64
CA GLU A 79 -10.52 -0.62 -3.95
C GLU A 79 -10.86 0.78 -4.47
N GLN A 80 -12.11 1.22 -4.36
CA GLN A 80 -12.51 2.57 -4.73
C GLN A 80 -11.79 3.65 -3.91
N VAL A 81 -11.66 3.45 -2.59
CA VAL A 81 -10.90 4.36 -1.72
C VAL A 81 -9.43 4.41 -2.14
N THR A 82 -8.79 3.27 -2.38
CA THR A 82 -7.38 3.23 -2.78
C THR A 82 -7.14 3.85 -4.16
N LYS A 83 -8.05 3.66 -5.13
CA LYS A 83 -8.02 4.34 -6.43
C LYS A 83 -8.09 5.86 -6.29
N ASN A 84 -9.02 6.37 -5.48
CA ASN A 84 -9.15 7.81 -5.25
C ASN A 84 -7.92 8.40 -4.55
N ILE A 85 -7.31 7.64 -3.62
CA ILE A 85 -6.03 8.01 -3.00
C ILE A 85 -4.91 8.09 -4.03
N GLN A 86 -4.83 7.13 -4.96
CA GLN A 86 -3.81 7.15 -6.01
C GLN A 86 -3.93 8.39 -6.91
N GLU A 87 -5.16 8.80 -7.26
CA GLU A 87 -5.40 10.05 -8.00
C GLU A 87 -4.86 11.28 -7.25
N LEU A 88 -5.14 11.36 -5.94
CA LEU A 88 -4.63 12.43 -5.08
C LEU A 88 -3.10 12.43 -4.98
N LEU A 89 -2.48 11.27 -4.78
CA LEU A 89 -1.03 11.14 -4.69
C LEU A 89 -0.35 11.56 -6.00
N ARG A 90 -0.95 11.22 -7.14
CA ARG A 90 -0.49 11.68 -8.45
C ARG A 90 -0.56 13.21 -8.57
N ALA A 91 -1.70 13.81 -8.20
CA ALA A 91 -1.83 15.27 -8.20
C ALA A 91 -0.80 15.94 -7.28
N ALA A 92 -0.52 15.35 -6.12
CA ALA A 92 0.49 15.84 -5.17
C ALA A 92 1.92 15.78 -5.76
N GLN A 93 2.26 14.70 -6.45
CA GLN A 93 3.56 14.54 -7.12
C GLN A 93 3.73 15.49 -8.31
N GLU A 94 2.64 15.81 -9.00
CA GLU A 94 2.60 16.74 -10.13
C GLU A 94 2.43 18.21 -9.71
N PHE A 95 2.37 18.50 -8.39
CA PHE A 95 2.13 19.82 -7.83
C PHE A 95 0.82 20.50 -8.30
N LYS A 96 -0.22 19.70 -8.58
CA LYS A 96 -1.55 20.14 -9.01
C LYS A 96 -2.48 20.39 -7.83
N HIS A 97 -2.25 21.48 -7.10
CA HIS A 97 -3.00 21.80 -5.88
C HIS A 97 -4.47 22.14 -6.14
N ASP A 98 -4.80 22.62 -7.33
CA ASP A 98 -6.15 22.81 -7.86
C ASP A 98 -6.97 21.51 -7.86
N SER A 99 -6.31 20.35 -8.01
CA SER A 99 -6.95 19.04 -7.99
C SER A 99 -7.16 18.47 -6.58
N PHE A 100 -6.61 19.09 -5.52
CA PHE A 100 -6.66 18.52 -4.17
C PHE A 100 -8.08 18.48 -3.61
N VAL A 101 -8.83 19.57 -3.76
CA VAL A 101 -10.23 19.67 -3.29
C VAL A 101 -11.10 18.59 -3.95
N PRO A 102 -11.21 18.48 -5.28
CA PRO A 102 -12.06 17.47 -5.90
C PRO A 102 -11.60 16.03 -5.61
N CYS A 103 -10.28 15.78 -5.48
CA CYS A 103 -9.79 14.48 -5.06
C CYS A 103 -10.19 14.15 -3.61
N SER A 104 -10.10 15.10 -2.69
CA SER A 104 -10.49 14.91 -1.29
C SER A 104 -11.99 14.64 -1.13
N GLU A 105 -12.84 15.26 -1.95
CA GLU A 105 -14.28 15.02 -2.00
C GLU A 105 -14.59 13.60 -2.46
N LYS A 106 -13.97 13.14 -3.54
CA LYS A 106 -14.10 11.74 -4.00
C LYS A 106 -13.69 10.74 -2.93
N ILE A 107 -12.59 11.01 -2.21
CA ILE A 107 -12.14 10.15 -1.11
C ILE A 107 -13.17 10.16 0.03
N HIS A 108 -13.67 11.34 0.43
CA HIS A 108 -14.67 11.45 1.48
C HIS A 108 -15.98 10.71 1.12
N CYS A 109 -16.46 10.84 -0.12
CA CYS A 109 -17.62 10.09 -0.61
C CYS A 109 -17.40 8.58 -0.53
N ALA A 110 -16.27 8.07 -1.05
CA ALA A 110 -15.94 6.65 -0.99
C ALA A 110 -15.81 6.12 0.45
N VAL A 111 -15.24 6.91 1.36
CA VAL A 111 -15.15 6.60 2.80
C VAL A 111 -16.54 6.54 3.44
N THR A 112 -17.44 7.46 3.07
CA THR A 112 -18.82 7.49 3.58
C THR A 112 -19.59 6.27 3.11
N GLU A 113 -19.45 5.91 1.83
CA GLU A 113 -20.05 4.69 1.28
C GLU A 113 -19.49 3.44 1.95
N MET A 114 -18.17 3.35 2.15
CA MET A 114 -17.53 2.24 2.86
C MET A 114 -18.05 2.13 4.30
N ALA A 115 -18.20 3.26 5.00
CA ALA A 115 -18.74 3.26 6.37
C ALA A 115 -20.22 2.86 6.42
N SER A 116 -21.00 3.16 5.37
CA SER A 116 -22.42 2.81 5.28
C SER A 116 -22.68 1.31 5.16
N LEU A 117 -21.66 0.53 4.78
CA LEU A 117 -21.74 -0.93 4.76
C LEU A 117 -21.86 -1.51 6.18
N PHE A 118 -21.31 -0.82 7.19
CA PHE A 118 -21.28 -1.33 8.55
C PHE A 118 -22.54 -0.96 9.33
N PRO A 119 -23.02 -1.82 10.24
CA PRO A 119 -24.13 -1.46 11.12
C PRO A 119 -23.76 -0.24 11.97
N LYS A 120 -24.75 0.57 12.36
CA LYS A 120 -24.55 1.79 13.17
C LYS A 120 -23.77 1.53 14.46
N ARG A 121 -23.84 0.31 15.00
CA ARG A 121 -23.12 -0.13 16.20
C ARG A 121 -22.40 -1.46 15.90
N PRO A 122 -21.19 -1.42 15.30
CA PRO A 122 -20.40 -2.64 15.11
C PRO A 122 -20.05 -3.24 16.47
N ALA A 123 -20.26 -4.55 16.62
CA ALA A 123 -19.96 -5.27 17.86
C ALA A 123 -18.45 -5.19 18.19
N LEU A 124 -17.62 -5.42 17.18
CA LEU A 124 -16.18 -5.47 17.31
C LEU A 124 -15.56 -4.06 17.52
N ASP A 125 -14.82 -3.89 18.62
CA ASP A 125 -14.08 -2.67 18.93
C ASP A 125 -13.09 -2.28 17.82
N ALA A 126 -12.42 -3.26 17.22
CA ALA A 126 -11.46 -3.02 16.14
C ALA A 126 -12.10 -2.38 14.91
N VAL A 127 -13.34 -2.77 14.56
CA VAL A 127 -14.13 -2.15 13.47
C VAL A 127 -14.49 -0.71 13.85
N ARG A 128 -14.99 -0.50 15.08
CA ARG A 128 -15.31 0.85 15.58
C ARG A 128 -14.11 1.79 15.53
N CYS A 129 -12.95 1.34 16.00
CA CYS A 129 -11.70 2.10 15.95
C CYS A 129 -11.28 2.42 14.51
N SER A 130 -11.35 1.44 13.61
CA SER A 130 -10.93 1.61 12.22
C SER A 130 -11.85 2.57 11.46
N LEU A 131 -13.18 2.48 11.63
CA LEU A 131 -14.14 3.41 11.05
C LEU A 131 -13.96 4.85 11.55
N ARG A 132 -13.71 5.02 12.86
CA ARG A 132 -13.43 6.35 13.44
C ARG A 132 -12.15 6.93 12.86
N LEU A 133 -11.10 6.14 12.71
CA LEU A 133 -9.85 6.58 12.09
C LEU A 133 -10.04 6.94 10.61
N LEU A 134 -10.82 6.14 9.87
CA LEU A 134 -11.12 6.37 8.45
C LEU A 134 -11.85 7.71 8.27
N ALA A 135 -12.93 7.93 9.02
CA ALA A 135 -13.71 9.17 8.96
C ALA A 135 -12.90 10.39 9.43
N ALA A 136 -12.18 10.28 10.54
CA ALA A 136 -11.36 11.37 11.06
C ALA A 136 -10.25 11.76 10.08
N SER A 137 -9.58 10.79 9.46
CA SER A 137 -8.52 11.04 8.48
C SER A 137 -9.06 11.65 7.18
N ALA A 138 -10.25 11.24 6.74
CA ALA A 138 -10.93 11.85 5.58
C ALA A 138 -11.35 13.31 5.85
N ALA A 139 -11.88 13.60 7.04
CA ALA A 139 -12.22 14.97 7.42
C ALA A 139 -10.98 15.86 7.53
N ARG A 140 -9.88 15.35 8.13
CA ARG A 140 -8.59 16.06 8.13
C ARG A 140 -8.11 16.34 6.71
N LEU A 141 -8.16 15.33 5.83
CA LEU A 141 -7.75 15.47 4.44
C LEU A 141 -8.52 16.59 3.73
N GLN A 142 -9.84 16.67 3.89
CA GLN A 142 -10.64 17.75 3.32
C GLN A 142 -10.23 19.13 3.86
N GLY A 143 -9.98 19.23 5.17
CA GLY A 143 -9.50 20.46 5.80
C GLY A 143 -8.15 20.91 5.24
N GLU A 144 -7.23 19.97 5.03
CA GLU A 144 -5.94 20.23 4.40
C GLU A 144 -6.10 20.67 2.95
N CYS A 145 -6.80 19.89 2.13
CA CYS A 145 -7.01 20.19 0.71
C CYS A 145 -7.72 21.53 0.47
N ARG A 146 -8.60 21.97 1.39
CA ARG A 146 -9.26 23.29 1.30
C ARG A 146 -8.29 24.46 1.42
N LYS A 147 -7.14 24.29 2.09
CA LYS A 147 -6.09 25.33 2.16
C LYS A 147 -5.45 25.60 0.79
N ALA A 148 -5.55 24.64 -0.14
CA ALA A 148 -5.09 24.78 -1.52
C ALA A 148 -6.14 25.43 -2.44
N ALA A 149 -7.38 25.66 -1.97
CA ALA A 149 -8.40 26.33 -2.76
C ALA A 149 -7.99 27.80 -3.00
N PRO A 150 -8.19 28.34 -4.21
CA PRO A 150 -7.98 29.76 -4.46
C PRO A 150 -8.90 30.56 -3.53
N ALA A 151 -8.33 31.41 -2.68
CA ALA A 151 -9.11 32.35 -1.89
C ALA A 151 -9.88 33.25 -2.85
N GLU A 152 -11.22 33.16 -2.83
CA GLU A 152 -12.09 33.88 -3.77
C GLU A 152 -11.72 35.37 -3.75
N SER A 153 -11.29 35.85 -4.91
CA SER A 153 -10.78 37.18 -5.16
C SER A 153 -11.84 38.25 -4.87
N SER A 154 -11.83 38.84 -3.68
CA SER A 154 -12.45 40.17 -3.44
C SER A 154 -12.03 40.90 -2.16
N ALA A 155 -11.28 40.29 -1.25
CA ALA A 155 -10.65 41.01 -0.14
C ALA A 155 -9.15 40.76 -0.20
N ALA A 156 -8.35 41.79 0.06
CA ALA A 156 -6.89 41.75 0.07
C ALA A 156 -6.38 40.46 0.74
N PRO A 157 -5.23 39.89 0.29
CA PRO A 157 -4.64 38.72 0.92
C PRO A 157 -4.15 39.09 2.32
N THR A 158 -5.06 39.16 3.28
CA THR A 158 -4.79 39.43 4.70
C THR A 158 -4.39 38.16 5.45
N GLY A 159 -4.28 37.03 4.74
CA GLY A 159 -3.79 35.77 5.27
C GLY A 159 -2.30 35.55 4.95
N PRO A 160 -1.55 34.84 5.83
CA PRO A 160 -0.20 34.40 5.50
C PRO A 160 -0.22 33.49 4.25
N PRO A 161 0.85 33.51 3.45
CA PRO A 161 0.96 32.64 2.28
C PRO A 161 0.85 31.16 2.69
N VAL A 162 0.17 30.37 1.87
CA VAL A 162 0.03 28.92 2.08
C VAL A 162 1.37 28.24 1.84
N ASP A 163 1.88 27.49 2.82
CA ASP A 163 3.04 26.63 2.65
C ASP A 163 2.62 25.33 1.94
N TYR A 164 2.71 25.35 0.61
CA TYR A 164 2.32 24.22 -0.25
C TYR A 164 3.19 22.97 -0.02
N GLN A 165 4.43 23.11 0.45
CA GLN A 165 5.30 21.97 0.73
C GLN A 165 4.81 21.24 1.98
N LEU A 166 4.55 21.98 3.06
CA LEU A 166 3.98 21.43 4.30
C LEU A 166 2.57 20.86 4.04
N LEU A 167 1.74 21.59 3.31
CA LEU A 167 0.41 21.15 2.91
C LEU A 167 0.46 19.80 2.20
N THR A 168 1.33 19.65 1.20
CA THR A 168 1.46 18.41 0.44
C THR A 168 1.88 17.25 1.34
N GLN A 169 2.79 17.48 2.28
CA GLN A 169 3.17 16.47 3.27
C GLN A 169 1.99 16.04 4.16
N GLN A 170 1.17 16.99 4.61
CA GLN A 170 -0.02 16.72 5.43
C GLN A 170 -1.10 15.93 4.65
N VAL A 171 -1.30 16.28 3.38
CA VAL A 171 -2.22 15.58 2.46
C VAL A 171 -1.78 14.13 2.25
N ILE A 172 -0.48 13.90 1.97
CA ILE A 172 0.08 12.56 1.80
C ILE A 172 -0.07 11.74 3.09
N GLN A 173 0.16 12.34 4.26
CA GLN A 173 0.00 11.66 5.54
C GLN A 173 -1.45 11.25 5.79
N CYS A 174 -2.40 12.13 5.53
CA CYS A 174 -3.82 11.79 5.68
C CYS A 174 -4.22 10.67 4.72
N ALA A 175 -3.74 10.70 3.47
CA ALA A 175 -4.00 9.64 2.50
C ALA A 175 -3.45 8.28 2.97
N TYR A 176 -2.25 8.26 3.57
CA TYR A 176 -1.68 7.04 4.15
C TYR A 176 -2.53 6.48 5.31
N ASP A 177 -2.98 7.36 6.22
CA ASP A 177 -3.81 6.96 7.35
C ASP A 177 -5.15 6.34 6.89
N ILE A 178 -5.76 6.91 5.84
CA ILE A 178 -6.99 6.38 5.24
C ILE A 178 -6.73 4.99 4.62
N ALA A 179 -5.68 4.84 3.81
CA ALA A 179 -5.34 3.55 3.21
C ALA A 179 -5.07 2.48 4.27
N LYS A 180 -4.36 2.84 5.34
CA LYS A 180 -4.08 1.95 6.47
C LYS A 180 -5.35 1.51 7.19
N ALA A 181 -6.26 2.46 7.47
CA ALA A 181 -7.54 2.15 8.10
C ALA A 181 -8.43 1.25 7.22
N ALA A 182 -8.49 1.53 5.91
CA ALA A 182 -9.26 0.74 4.96
C ALA A 182 -8.72 -0.70 4.84
N LYS A 183 -7.40 -0.87 4.72
CA LYS A 183 -6.75 -2.18 4.75
C LYS A 183 -7.06 -2.95 6.05
N GLN A 184 -7.08 -2.24 7.17
CA GLN A 184 -7.40 -2.86 8.46
C GLN A 184 -8.84 -3.35 8.52
N LEU A 185 -9.79 -2.58 7.97
CA LEU A 185 -11.19 -3.01 7.86
C LEU A 185 -11.31 -4.28 7.04
N VAL A 186 -10.67 -4.36 5.86
CA VAL A 186 -10.66 -5.60 5.04
C VAL A 186 -10.08 -6.78 5.81
N THR A 187 -8.98 -6.57 6.53
CA THR A 187 -8.33 -7.64 7.31
C THR A 187 -9.24 -8.16 8.43
N ILE A 188 -9.99 -7.27 9.09
CA ILE A 188 -10.92 -7.65 10.15
C ILE A 188 -12.11 -8.39 9.53
N THR A 189 -12.78 -7.82 8.53
CA THR A 189 -14.01 -8.39 7.95
C THR A 189 -13.79 -9.72 7.21
N THR A 190 -12.57 -9.96 6.71
CA THR A 190 -12.21 -11.25 6.08
C THR A 190 -11.88 -12.35 7.10
N ARG A 191 -11.50 -11.98 8.33
CA ARG A 191 -11.23 -12.94 9.42
C ARG A 191 -12.49 -13.34 10.17
N GLU A 192 -13.46 -12.43 10.32
CA GLU A 192 -14.73 -12.71 11.03
C GLU A 192 -15.59 -13.78 10.33
N LYS A 193 -15.45 -14.00 9.01
CA LYS A 193 -16.16 -15.07 8.29
C LYS A 193 -15.61 -16.50 8.53
N LYS A 194 -14.47 -16.64 9.19
CA LYS A 194 -13.77 -17.94 9.39
C LYS A 194 -13.96 -18.55 10.78
N GLN A 195 -14.74 -17.93 11.66
CA GLN A 195 -15.11 -18.46 12.97
C GLN A 195 -16.60 -18.75 13.01
#